data_AF-A0A2R6HVQ0-F1
#
_entry.id   AF-A0A2R6HVQ0-F1
#
_cell.length_a   1.000
_cell.length_b   1.000
_cell.length_c   1.000
_cell.angle_alpha   90.00
_cell.angle_beta   90.00
_cell.angle_gamma   90.00
#
_symmetry.space_group_name_H-M   'P 1'
#
loop_
_entity.id
_entity.type
_entity.pdbx_description
1 polymer ?
#
loop_
_entity_poly.entity_id
_entity_poly.type
_entity_poly.pdbx_seq_one_letter_code
_entity_poly.pdbx_strand_id
1 'polypeptide(L)'
;GVAVDCMVTDLDEPGDIARALAREGTPVATHAHGDNEDALRERVPDLAVEAVLPTTQAAPAGPVSNPGGFTDGDRAAFLADERGAAELVFVGWDLDDPDVGALKRRKLVWAERLLRWLERRRDERFAVLDGRRDGIDESTLPA
;
A
#
# COMPACT_ATOMS: atom_id res chain seq x y z
N GLY A 1 -10.14 18.87 8.07
CA GLY A 1 -9.92 17.44 7.76
C GLY A 1 -8.78 16.91 8.59
N VAL A 2 -8.36 15.66 8.35
CA VAL A 2 -7.13 15.08 8.90
C VAL A 2 -5.99 15.42 7.93
N ALA A 3 -4.86 15.89 8.45
CA ALA A 3 -3.68 16.16 7.62
C ALA A 3 -3.06 14.83 7.17
N VAL A 4 -2.54 14.78 5.93
CA VAL A 4 -1.92 13.60 5.34
C VAL A 4 -0.42 13.84 5.26
N ASP A 5 0.37 13.00 5.94
CA ASP A 5 1.84 13.07 5.90
C ASP A 5 2.43 12.33 4.69
N CYS A 6 1.71 11.37 4.14
CA CYS A 6 2.08 10.61 2.94
C CYS A 6 0.82 9.98 2.33
N MET A 7 0.68 10.08 1.00
CA MET A 7 -0.32 9.33 0.25
C MET A 7 0.33 8.08 -0.36
N VAL A 8 -0.34 6.94 -0.29
CA VAL A 8 0.03 5.73 -1.05
C VAL A 8 -1.09 5.46 -2.04
N THR A 9 -0.75 5.28 -3.31
CA THR A 9 -1.75 5.16 -4.38
C THR A 9 -1.22 4.40 -5.59
N ASP A 10 -2.09 3.61 -6.22
CA ASP A 10 -1.89 3.04 -7.56
C ASP A 10 -2.39 3.95 -8.70
N LEU A 11 -2.84 5.17 -8.35
CA LEU A 11 -3.39 6.20 -9.22
C LEU A 11 -4.78 5.89 -9.78
N ASP A 12 -5.57 5.04 -9.12
CA ASP A 12 -6.98 4.79 -9.47
C ASP A 12 -7.97 5.78 -8.86
N GLU A 13 -7.51 6.69 -7.99
CA GLU A 13 -8.41 7.57 -7.25
C GLU A 13 -9.06 8.64 -8.15
N PRO A 14 -10.34 8.99 -7.91
CA PRO A 14 -11.02 10.00 -8.72
C PRO A 14 -10.41 11.40 -8.51
N GLY A 15 -10.17 12.10 -9.62
CA GLY A 15 -9.69 13.48 -9.63
C GLY A 15 -8.17 13.62 -9.48
N ASP A 16 -7.74 14.78 -8.96
CA ASP A 16 -6.33 15.22 -8.96
C ASP A 16 -5.71 15.22 -7.55
N ILE A 17 -6.18 14.35 -6.64
CA ILE A 17 -5.77 14.35 -5.23
C ILE A 17 -4.24 14.16 -5.11
N ALA A 18 -3.69 13.14 -5.76
CA ALA A 18 -2.23 12.91 -5.77
C ALA A 18 -1.45 14.15 -6.26
N ARG A 19 -1.95 14.82 -7.30
CA ARG A 19 -1.31 16.01 -7.87
C ARG A 19 -1.37 17.22 -6.95
N ALA A 20 -2.51 17.44 -6.29
CA ALA A 20 -2.67 18.50 -5.31
C ALA A 20 -1.71 18.30 -4.13
N LEU A 21 -1.69 17.10 -3.55
CA LEU A 21 -0.80 16.75 -2.44
C LEU A 21 0.67 16.88 -2.82
N ALA A 22 1.08 16.36 -3.98
CA ALA A 22 2.46 16.49 -4.46
C ALA A 22 2.89 17.96 -4.61
N ARG A 23 2.02 18.84 -5.15
CA ARG A 23 2.29 20.28 -5.28
C ARG A 23 2.43 21.00 -3.94
N GLU A 24 1.72 20.52 -2.93
CA GLU A 24 1.82 21.02 -1.56
C GLU A 24 3.06 20.46 -0.82
N GLY A 25 3.83 19.59 -1.48
CA GLY A 25 5.03 18.96 -0.93
C GLY A 25 4.75 17.72 -0.07
N THR A 26 3.51 17.24 -0.04
CA THR A 26 3.16 15.97 0.64
C THR A 26 3.68 14.81 -0.21
N PRO A 27 4.49 13.90 0.37
CA PRO A 27 4.96 12.71 -0.32
C PRO A 27 3.82 11.86 -0.89
N VAL A 28 3.96 11.43 -2.15
CA VAL A 28 3.06 10.51 -2.83
C VAL A 28 3.84 9.27 -3.23
N ALA A 29 3.65 8.20 -2.49
CA ALA A 29 4.15 6.87 -2.82
C ALA A 29 3.29 6.25 -3.92
N THR A 30 3.68 6.50 -5.17
CA THR A 30 3.03 5.94 -6.35
C THR A 30 3.47 4.50 -6.57
N HIS A 31 2.53 3.58 -6.71
CA HIS A 31 2.80 2.15 -6.83
C HIS A 31 2.50 1.62 -8.24
N ALA A 32 3.54 1.12 -8.94
CA ALA A 32 3.40 0.44 -10.22
C ALA A 32 3.09 -1.06 -10.08
N HIS A 33 2.06 -1.52 -10.78
CA HIS A 33 1.67 -2.93 -10.92
C HIS A 33 1.27 -3.27 -12.37
N GLY A 34 0.91 -4.53 -12.61
CA GLY A 34 0.80 -5.08 -13.98
C GLY A 34 -0.28 -4.48 -14.88
N ASP A 35 -1.21 -3.71 -14.34
CA ASP A 35 -2.40 -3.19 -15.03
C ASP A 35 -2.61 -1.66 -14.91
N ASN A 36 -1.68 -0.91 -14.31
CA ASN A 36 -1.79 0.56 -14.20
C ASN A 36 -0.79 1.34 -15.05
N GLU A 37 -0.20 0.74 -16.09
CA GLU A 37 0.78 1.42 -16.95
C GLU A 37 0.22 2.70 -17.60
N ASP A 38 -1.03 2.68 -18.04
CA ASP A 38 -1.68 3.84 -18.65
C ASP A 38 -1.88 4.98 -17.64
N ALA A 39 -2.34 4.65 -16.42
CA ALA A 39 -2.49 5.64 -15.34
C ALA A 39 -1.14 6.25 -14.95
N LEU A 40 -0.06 5.45 -14.91
CA LEU A 40 1.29 5.95 -14.65
C LEU A 40 1.76 6.91 -15.75
N ARG A 41 1.59 6.55 -17.03
CA ARG A 41 1.98 7.39 -18.18
C ARG A 41 1.21 8.70 -18.22
N GLU A 42 -0.06 8.66 -17.85
CA GLU A 42 -0.94 9.83 -17.85
C GLU A 42 -0.68 10.75 -16.66
N ARG A 43 -0.67 10.21 -15.43
CA ARG A 43 -0.76 11.03 -14.22
C ARG A 43 0.58 11.37 -13.60
N VAL A 44 1.59 10.50 -13.67
CA VAL A 44 2.91 10.75 -13.05
C VAL A 44 3.61 12.00 -13.61
N PRO A 45 3.59 12.28 -14.94
CA PRO A 45 4.23 13.48 -15.48
C PRO A 45 3.68 14.81 -14.92
N ASP A 46 2.47 14.79 -14.36
CA ASP A 46 1.80 15.96 -13.79
C ASP A 46 2.06 16.14 -12.28
N LEU A 47 2.72 15.17 -11.63
CA LEU A 47 3.08 15.23 -10.21
C LEU A 47 4.37 16.03 -10.03
N ALA A 48 4.49 16.74 -8.90
CA ALA A 48 5.77 17.32 -8.48
C ALA A 48 6.74 16.20 -8.13
N VAL A 49 7.71 15.92 -9.01
CA VAL A 49 8.57 14.73 -8.96
C VAL A 49 9.37 14.62 -7.65
N GLU A 50 9.67 15.75 -7.03
CA GLU A 50 10.37 15.89 -5.76
C GLU A 50 9.57 15.32 -4.58
N ALA A 51 8.25 15.24 -4.73
CA ALA A 51 7.33 14.66 -3.77
C ALA A 51 6.91 13.22 -4.16
N VAL A 52 7.37 12.67 -5.28
CA VAL A 52 7.01 11.31 -5.71
C VAL A 52 7.99 10.28 -5.15
N LEU A 53 7.46 9.27 -4.45
CA LEU A 53 8.19 8.07 -4.07
C LEU A 53 7.77 6.92 -4.99
N PRO A 54 8.57 6.55 -6.01
CA PRO A 54 8.21 5.48 -6.92
C PRO A 54 8.36 4.11 -6.22
N THR A 55 7.27 3.35 -6.18
CA THR A 55 7.22 2.00 -5.62
C THR A 55 6.67 0.98 -6.61
N THR A 56 6.88 -0.32 -6.38
CA THR A 56 6.39 -1.39 -7.26
C THR A 56 5.99 -2.66 -6.50
N GLN A 57 5.17 -3.50 -7.15
CA GLN A 57 4.90 -4.90 -6.74
C GLN A 57 5.96 -5.88 -7.27
N ALA A 58 6.74 -5.48 -8.29
CA ALA A 58 7.71 -6.32 -8.96
C ALA A 58 9.12 -6.18 -8.36
N ALA A 59 10.11 -6.80 -8.99
CA ALA A 59 11.51 -6.51 -8.69
C ALA A 59 11.80 -5.02 -8.99
N PRO A 60 12.34 -4.25 -8.05
CA PRO A 60 12.64 -2.84 -8.26
C PRO A 60 13.73 -2.64 -9.32
N ALA A 61 13.66 -1.50 -10.03
CA ALA A 61 14.65 -1.10 -11.02
C ALA A 61 14.91 0.40 -10.96
N GLY A 62 16.18 0.80 -11.11
CA GLY A 62 16.58 2.21 -11.06
C GLY A 62 16.18 2.87 -9.73
N PRO A 63 15.46 4.02 -9.75
CA PRO A 63 15.04 4.71 -8.54
C PRO A 63 13.80 4.11 -7.87
N VAL A 64 13.15 3.12 -8.50
CA VAL A 64 11.94 2.48 -7.97
C VAL A 64 12.31 1.57 -6.80
N SER A 65 11.52 1.62 -5.73
CA SER A 65 11.69 0.76 -4.54
C SER A 65 10.55 -0.24 -4.40
N ASN A 66 10.76 -1.31 -3.64
CA ASN A 66 9.68 -2.21 -3.22
C ASN A 66 9.76 -2.39 -1.69
N PRO A 67 9.04 -1.58 -0.90
CA PRO A 67 9.06 -1.67 0.56
C PRO A 67 8.33 -2.92 1.10
N GLY A 68 7.59 -3.63 0.23
CA GLY A 68 6.58 -4.61 0.60
C GLY A 68 5.17 -4.08 0.37
N GLY A 69 4.19 -4.93 0.68
CA GLY A 69 2.78 -4.67 0.41
C GLY A 69 2.35 -4.98 -1.02
N PHE A 70 1.08 -5.30 -1.18
CA PHE A 70 0.43 -5.64 -2.43
C PHE A 70 -0.62 -4.60 -2.82
N THR A 71 -1.44 -4.13 -1.89
CA THR A 71 -2.40 -3.04 -2.09
C THR A 71 -1.87 -1.74 -1.51
N ASP A 72 -2.55 -0.61 -1.74
CA ASP A 72 -2.16 0.67 -1.16
C ASP A 72 -2.15 0.63 0.38
N GLY A 73 -3.10 -0.06 0.98
CA GLY A 73 -3.26 -0.15 2.44
C GLY A 73 -2.10 -0.87 3.14
N ASP A 74 -1.76 -2.08 2.70
CA ASP A 74 -0.63 -2.82 3.29
C ASP A 74 0.70 -2.21 2.87
N ARG A 75 0.83 -1.65 1.66
CA ARG A 75 2.02 -0.89 1.29
C ARG A 75 2.24 0.31 2.20
N ALA A 76 1.19 1.02 2.60
CA ALA A 76 1.28 2.08 3.59
C ALA A 76 1.80 1.56 4.94
N ALA A 77 1.37 0.36 5.35
CA ALA A 77 1.88 -0.29 6.56
C ALA A 77 3.39 -0.61 6.47
N PHE A 78 3.85 -1.15 5.34
CA PHE A 78 5.27 -1.41 5.11
C PHE A 78 6.12 -0.13 5.07
N LEU A 79 5.62 0.93 4.43
CA LEU A 79 6.29 2.22 4.42
C LEU A 79 6.37 2.84 5.82
N ALA A 80 5.30 2.73 6.60
CA ALA A 80 5.28 3.19 7.99
C ALA A 80 6.26 2.39 8.87
N ASP A 81 6.33 1.07 8.70
CA ASP A 81 7.32 0.19 9.37
C ASP A 81 8.75 0.60 9.04
N GLU A 82 9.07 0.81 7.76
CA GLU A 82 10.41 1.24 7.31
C GLU A 82 10.81 2.60 7.90
N ARG A 83 9.83 3.45 8.22
CA ARG A 83 10.05 4.75 8.90
C ARG A 83 10.02 4.67 10.43
N GLY A 84 9.95 3.47 11.00
CA GLY A 84 10.03 3.24 12.43
C GLY A 84 8.76 3.65 13.19
N ALA A 85 7.60 3.52 12.55
CA ALA A 85 6.31 3.73 13.22
C ALA A 85 6.22 2.83 14.48
N ALA A 86 5.85 3.44 15.62
CA ALA A 86 5.73 2.73 16.90
C ALA A 86 4.49 1.81 16.95
N GLU A 87 3.44 2.15 16.20
CA GLU A 87 2.17 1.42 16.15
C GLU A 87 1.60 1.51 14.72
N LEU A 88 0.87 0.48 14.30
CA LEU A 88 0.12 0.47 13.04
C LEU A 88 -1.38 0.31 13.29
N VAL A 89 -2.15 1.38 13.02
CA VAL A 89 -3.61 1.41 13.15
C VAL A 89 -4.27 1.48 11.78
N PHE A 90 -5.18 0.55 11.51
CA PHE A 90 -5.84 0.41 10.21
C PHE A 90 -7.29 0.91 10.32
N VAL A 91 -7.54 2.13 9.86
CA VAL A 91 -8.86 2.77 9.97
C VAL A 91 -9.66 2.57 8.69
N GLY A 92 -10.89 2.06 8.83
CA GLY A 92 -11.84 1.95 7.71
C GLY A 92 -11.51 0.87 6.68
N TRP A 93 -10.60 -0.06 7.00
CA TRP A 93 -10.25 -1.16 6.12
C TRP A 93 -11.06 -2.41 6.48
N ASP A 94 -11.87 -2.86 5.53
CA ASP A 94 -12.57 -4.16 5.58
C ASP A 94 -11.92 -5.15 4.60
N LEU A 95 -11.36 -6.24 5.12
CA LEU A 95 -10.80 -7.34 4.31
C LEU A 95 -11.89 -8.25 3.73
N ASP A 96 -13.11 -8.21 4.27
CA ASP A 96 -14.25 -9.02 3.87
C ASP A 96 -15.31 -8.22 3.10
N ASP A 97 -14.97 -7.02 2.63
CA ASP A 97 -15.89 -6.13 1.92
C ASP A 97 -16.66 -6.92 0.83
N PRO A 98 -17.98 -7.14 1.03
CA PRO A 98 -18.75 -7.99 0.13
C PRO A 98 -18.99 -7.33 -1.23
N ASP A 99 -18.81 -6.01 -1.32
CA ASP A 99 -19.06 -5.22 -2.51
C ASP A 99 -17.85 -5.22 -3.46
N VAL A 100 -16.70 -5.76 -3.04
CA VAL A 100 -15.52 -5.87 -3.90
C VAL A 100 -15.58 -7.06 -4.86
N GLY A 101 -15.22 -6.79 -6.12
CA GLY A 101 -15.15 -7.81 -7.17
C GLY A 101 -14.17 -8.94 -6.88
N ALA A 102 -14.32 -10.07 -7.57
CA ALA A 102 -13.52 -11.28 -7.35
C ALA A 102 -12.00 -11.06 -7.45
N LEU A 103 -11.56 -10.16 -8.34
CA LEU A 103 -10.15 -9.80 -8.46
C LEU A 103 -9.63 -9.08 -7.21
N LYS A 104 -10.35 -8.06 -6.73
CA LYS A 104 -9.96 -7.29 -5.54
C LYS A 104 -9.94 -8.20 -4.30
N ARG A 105 -10.90 -9.13 -4.16
CA ARG A 105 -10.86 -10.16 -3.10
C ARG A 105 -9.58 -10.98 -3.10
N ARG A 106 -9.07 -11.37 -4.27
CA ARG A 106 -7.76 -12.06 -4.37
C ARG A 106 -6.59 -11.15 -3.99
N LYS A 107 -6.65 -9.86 -4.32
CA LYS A 107 -5.65 -8.87 -3.87
C LYS A 107 -5.66 -8.75 -2.33
N LEU A 108 -6.84 -8.74 -1.71
CA LEU A 108 -6.99 -8.66 -0.25
C LEU A 108 -6.43 -9.90 0.48
N VAL A 109 -6.54 -11.10 -0.10
CA VAL A 109 -5.87 -12.31 0.44
C VAL A 109 -4.35 -12.13 0.48
N TRP A 110 -3.75 -11.47 -0.52
CA TRP A 110 -2.33 -11.15 -0.49
C TRP A 110 -1.99 -10.08 0.55
N ALA A 111 -2.81 -9.03 0.67
CA ALA A 111 -2.64 -8.02 1.71
C ALA A 111 -2.68 -8.65 3.11
N GLU A 112 -3.64 -9.54 3.37
CA GLU A 112 -3.76 -10.29 4.61
C GLU A 112 -2.50 -11.11 4.93
N ARG A 113 -1.97 -11.86 3.96
CA ARG A 113 -0.72 -12.63 4.10
C ARG A 113 0.47 -11.73 4.42
N LEU A 114 0.60 -10.59 3.74
CA LEU A 114 1.71 -9.66 3.92
C LEU A 114 1.63 -8.91 5.26
N LEU A 115 0.43 -8.54 5.70
CA LEU A 115 0.21 -7.99 7.03
C LEU A 115 0.55 -9.01 8.11
N ARG A 116 0.24 -10.30 7.90
CA ARG A 116 0.63 -11.37 8.82
C ARG A 116 2.15 -11.54 8.91
N TRP A 117 2.84 -11.40 7.78
CA TRP A 117 4.31 -11.36 7.77
C TRP A 117 4.85 -10.14 8.53
N LEU A 118 4.21 -8.98 8.37
CA LEU A 118 4.60 -7.76 9.07
C LEU A 118 4.35 -7.84 10.59
N GLU A 119 3.26 -8.47 11.04
CA GLU A 119 3.03 -8.80 12.47
C GLU A 119 4.21 -9.56 13.06
N ARG A 120 4.68 -10.60 12.36
CA ARG A 120 5.82 -11.43 12.80
C ARG A 120 7.12 -10.64 12.88
N ARG A 121 7.37 -9.77 11.91
CA ARG A 121 8.56 -8.91 11.88
C ARG A 121 8.59 -7.89 13.02
N ARG A 122 7.41 -7.41 13.42
CA ARG A 122 7.24 -6.37 14.46
C ARG A 122 7.00 -6.94 15.85
N ASP A 123 6.79 -8.25 15.98
CA ASP A 123 6.29 -8.88 17.22
C ASP A 123 5.03 -8.18 17.75
N GLU A 124 4.13 -7.82 16.82
CA GLU A 124 2.92 -7.01 17.07
C GLU A 124 1.68 -7.73 16.53
N ARG A 125 0.50 -7.42 17.07
CA ARG A 125 -0.79 -7.90 16.57
C ARG A 125 -1.62 -6.75 16.01
N PHE A 126 -2.03 -6.86 14.76
CA PHE A 126 -2.88 -5.87 14.10
C PHE A 126 -4.35 -6.23 14.23
N ALA A 127 -5.18 -5.26 14.63
CA ALA A 127 -6.63 -5.47 14.78
C ALA A 127 -7.32 -5.90 13.47
N VAL A 128 -6.81 -5.47 12.31
CA VAL A 128 -7.33 -5.85 10.98
C VAL A 128 -7.23 -7.36 10.70
N LEU A 129 -6.40 -8.11 11.45
CA LEU A 129 -6.24 -9.56 11.33
C LEU A 129 -6.96 -10.36 12.43
N ASP A 130 -7.75 -9.70 13.27
CA ASP A 130 -8.49 -10.38 14.33
C ASP A 130 -9.52 -11.37 13.77
N GLY A 131 -9.52 -12.59 14.32
CA GLY A 131 -10.35 -13.69 13.84
C GLY A 131 -9.86 -14.38 12.56
N ARG A 132 -8.79 -13.90 11.92
CA ARG A 132 -8.35 -14.41 10.60
C ARG A 132 -7.09 -15.27 10.61
N ARG A 133 -6.20 -15.04 11.58
CA ARG A 133 -4.82 -15.59 11.62
C ARG A 133 -4.74 -17.10 11.39
N ASP A 134 -5.67 -17.89 11.94
CA ASP A 134 -5.69 -19.35 11.80
C ASP A 134 -5.97 -19.83 10.36
N GLY A 135 -6.57 -18.97 9.52
CA GLY A 135 -6.86 -19.23 8.11
C GLY A 135 -5.79 -18.72 7.13
N ILE A 136 -4.77 -18.00 7.61
CA ILE A 136 -3.74 -17.42 6.76
C ILE A 136 -2.73 -18.50 6.39
N ASP A 137 -2.60 -18.76 5.10
CA ASP A 137 -1.54 -19.61 4.55
C ASP A 137 -0.19 -18.89 4.64
N GLU A 138 0.58 -19.24 5.66
CA GLU A 138 1.92 -18.70 5.91
C GLU A 138 3.04 -19.46 5.17
N SER A 139 2.73 -20.51 4.39
CA SER A 139 3.75 -21.41 3.82
C SER A 139 4.70 -20.74 2.82
N THR A 140 4.26 -19.62 2.22
CA THR A 140 5.04 -18.84 1.25
C THR A 140 5.66 -17.59 1.86
N LEU A 141 5.46 -17.34 3.16
CA LEU A 141 6.00 -16.13 3.80
C LEU A 141 7.50 -16.28 4.04
N PRO A 142 8.28 -15.20 3.88
CA PRO A 142 9.68 -15.20 4.28
C PRO A 142 9.83 -15.53 5.77
N ALA A 143 10.95 -16.15 6.12
CA ALA A 143 11.30 -16.50 7.49
C ALA A 143 11.29 -15.25 8.40
#